data_AF-A0A211ZKQ9-F1
#
_entry.id   AF-A0A211ZKQ9-F1
#
_cell.length_a   1.000
_cell.length_b   1.000
_cell.length_c   1.000
_cell.angle_alpha   90.00
_cell.angle_beta   90.00
_cell.angle_gamma   90.00
#
_symmetry.space_group_name_H-M   'P 1'
#
loop_
_entity.id
_entity.type
_entity.pdbx_description
1 polymer ?
#
loop_
_entity_poly.entity_id
_entity_poly.type
_entity_poly.pdbx_seq_one_letter_code
_entity_poly.pdbx_strand_id
1 'polypeptide(L)'
;MRWKLALAAAAGLAMTALTATAANAAPGYTTASVRLRAGPSADYPTVARVRPGVPVQIFGCLGGWAWCDIGIGPDRGWAPGRFLAADFERRRRVIVDVAPRIGVPVITFDAGPYWDNYYRGRPWYHDRGRWAH
;
A
#
# COMPACT_ATOMS: atom_id res chain seq x y z
N MET A 1 -18.50 36.67 -54.96
CA MET A 1 -18.47 37.36 -53.65
C MET A 1 -17.37 36.75 -52.81
N ARG A 2 -16.45 37.58 -52.34
CA ARG A 2 -15.36 37.22 -51.42
C ARG A 2 -15.92 37.11 -50.01
N TRP A 3 -15.75 35.99 -49.32
CA TRP A 3 -15.80 36.00 -47.85
C TRP A 3 -14.46 35.59 -47.27
N LYS A 4 -14.01 36.44 -46.36
CA LYS A 4 -12.69 36.47 -45.76
C LYS A 4 -12.61 35.42 -44.65
N LEU A 5 -11.41 34.83 -44.56
CA LEU A 5 -10.81 34.03 -43.49
C LEU A 5 -11.42 34.17 -42.09
N ALA A 6 -11.59 33.04 -41.40
CA ALA A 6 -11.46 32.97 -39.95
C ALA A 6 -10.46 31.88 -39.60
N LEU A 7 -9.26 32.29 -39.18
CA LEU A 7 -8.32 31.42 -38.46
C LEU A 7 -9.00 30.99 -37.15
N ALA A 8 -9.33 29.71 -37.01
CA ALA A 8 -9.64 29.13 -35.71
C ALA A 8 -8.36 28.52 -35.14
N ALA A 9 -7.88 29.13 -34.06
CA ALA A 9 -6.67 28.73 -33.34
C ALA A 9 -6.73 27.26 -32.90
N ALA A 10 -5.72 26.48 -33.27
CA ALA A 10 -5.49 25.15 -32.73
C ALA A 10 -4.99 25.30 -31.28
N ALA A 11 -5.91 25.30 -30.32
CA ALA A 11 -5.58 25.15 -28.90
C ALA A 11 -5.18 23.69 -28.64
N GLY A 12 -3.87 23.41 -28.62
CA GLY A 12 -3.34 22.10 -28.27
C GLY A 12 -3.71 21.73 -26.83
N LEU A 13 -4.53 20.70 -26.65
CA LEU A 13 -4.67 20.04 -25.35
C LEU A 13 -3.34 19.36 -25.02
N ALA A 14 -2.58 19.94 -24.10
CA ALA A 14 -1.49 19.25 -23.44
C ALA A 14 -2.10 18.18 -22.51
N MET A 15 -2.26 16.96 -23.03
CA MET A 15 -2.55 15.79 -22.20
C MET A 15 -1.30 15.46 -21.37
N THR A 16 -1.28 15.88 -20.11
CA THR A 16 -0.33 15.36 -19.14
C THR A 16 -0.67 13.91 -18.89
N ALA A 17 0.05 13.00 -19.55
CA ALA A 17 -0.01 11.58 -19.25
C ALA A 17 0.47 11.39 -17.79
N LEU A 18 -0.45 11.09 -16.88
CA LEU A 18 -0.13 10.54 -15.57
C LEU A 18 0.51 9.17 -15.81
N THR A 19 1.84 9.12 -15.77
CA THR A 19 2.55 7.84 -15.72
C THR A 19 2.26 7.21 -14.37
N ALA A 20 1.32 6.27 -14.33
CA ALA A 20 1.13 5.41 -13.17
C ALA A 20 2.41 4.61 -12.97
N THR A 21 3.23 4.98 -11.99
CA THR A 21 4.35 4.16 -11.57
C THR A 21 3.77 2.87 -10.99
N ALA A 22 4.10 1.73 -11.59
CA ALA A 22 3.78 0.45 -10.98
C ALA A 22 4.47 0.42 -9.60
N ALA A 23 3.68 0.42 -8.53
CA ALA A 23 4.21 0.27 -7.18
C ALA A 23 4.84 -1.12 -7.07
N ASN A 24 6.17 -1.18 -7.08
CA ASN A 24 6.89 -2.44 -6.91
C ASN A 24 6.65 -2.95 -5.48
N ALA A 25 5.96 -4.07 -5.36
CA ALA A 25 5.78 -4.76 -4.09
C ALA A 25 6.81 -5.90 -3.98
N ALA A 26 7.48 -6.00 -2.83
CA ALA A 26 8.39 -7.09 -2.55
C ALA A 26 7.62 -8.35 -2.13
N PRO A 27 7.95 -9.55 -2.66
CA PRO A 27 7.34 -10.78 -2.18
C PRO A 27 7.82 -11.11 -0.76
N GLY A 28 6.93 -11.69 0.04
CA GLY A 28 7.25 -12.15 1.38
C GLY A 28 6.24 -13.16 1.91
N TYR A 29 6.36 -13.48 3.20
CA TYR A 29 5.46 -14.38 3.89
C TYR A 29 5.32 -14.00 5.37
N THR A 30 4.20 -14.39 5.96
CA THR A 30 3.99 -14.29 7.42
C THR A 30 4.81 -15.35 8.16
N THR A 31 5.40 -14.97 9.30
CA THR A 31 6.15 -15.90 10.16
C THR A 31 5.35 -16.35 11.40
N ALA A 32 4.24 -15.69 11.68
CA ALA A 32 3.34 -15.98 12.80
C ALA A 32 1.87 -15.71 12.43
N SER A 33 0.96 -16.09 13.31
CA SER A 33 -0.45 -15.68 13.19
C SER A 33 -0.56 -14.17 13.41
N VAL A 34 -0.98 -13.43 12.39
CA VAL A 34 -1.10 -11.97 12.45
C VAL A 34 -2.53 -11.51 12.19
N ARG A 35 -2.91 -10.41 12.83
CA ARG A 35 -4.12 -9.65 12.49
C ARG A 35 -3.69 -8.56 11.53
N LEU A 36 -4.14 -8.66 10.27
CA LEU A 36 -3.99 -7.59 9.28
C LEU A 36 -4.85 -6.42 9.73
N ARG A 37 -4.25 -5.23 9.88
CA ARG A 37 -4.90 -4.05 10.45
C ARG A 37 -5.22 -3.02 9.39
N ALA A 38 -6.24 -2.21 9.63
CA ALA A 38 -6.60 -1.09 8.75
C ALA A 38 -5.66 0.13 8.88
N GLY A 39 -4.60 0.02 9.68
CA GLY A 39 -3.58 1.04 9.91
C GLY A 39 -2.44 0.51 10.79
N PRO A 40 -1.34 1.25 10.95
CA PRO A 40 -0.10 0.81 11.59
C PRO A 40 -0.14 0.85 13.13
N SER A 41 -1.24 0.37 13.73
CA SER A 41 -1.39 0.18 15.18
C SER A 41 -2.35 -0.97 15.47
N ALA A 42 -2.26 -1.54 16.68
CA ALA A 42 -3.17 -2.55 17.17
C ALA A 42 -4.61 -2.04 17.39
N ASP A 43 -4.80 -0.72 17.49
CA ASP A 43 -6.09 -0.08 17.73
C ASP A 43 -6.96 -0.05 16.48
N TYR A 44 -6.34 -0.07 15.29
CA TYR A 44 -7.07 -0.11 14.03
C TYR A 44 -7.89 -1.41 13.89
N PRO A 45 -9.06 -1.34 13.21
CA PRO A 45 -9.86 -2.52 12.89
C PRO A 45 -9.06 -3.65 12.26
N THR A 46 -9.46 -4.89 12.53
CA THR A 46 -8.90 -6.06 11.86
C THR A 46 -9.56 -6.24 10.50
N VAL A 47 -8.76 -6.26 9.44
CA VAL A 47 -9.18 -6.55 8.07
C VAL A 47 -9.30 -8.05 7.87
N ALA A 48 -8.29 -8.80 8.31
CA ALA A 48 -8.20 -10.25 8.17
C ALA A 48 -7.33 -10.87 9.28
N ARG A 49 -7.51 -12.17 9.53
CA ARG A 49 -6.57 -12.99 10.31
C ARG A 49 -5.78 -13.86 9.36
N VAL A 50 -4.46 -13.81 9.47
CA VAL A 50 -3.55 -14.48 8.55
C VAL A 50 -2.76 -15.52 9.32
N ARG A 51 -2.74 -16.75 8.81
CA ARG A 51 -1.95 -17.84 9.37
C ARG A 51 -0.45 -17.64 9.06
N PRO A 52 0.47 -18.31 9.78
CA PRO A 52 1.88 -18.36 9.40
C PRO A 52 2.07 -19.01 8.02
N GLY A 53 3.14 -18.61 7.31
CA GLY A 53 3.53 -19.18 6.02
C GLY A 53 2.72 -18.70 4.82
N VAL A 54 1.80 -17.76 5.02
CA VAL A 54 0.97 -17.21 3.93
C VAL A 54 1.82 -16.27 3.09
N PRO A 55 1.89 -16.45 1.76
CA PRO A 55 2.54 -15.51 0.85
C PRO A 55 1.84 -14.14 0.86
N VAL A 56 2.62 -13.07 0.86
CA VAL A 56 2.13 -11.69 0.87
C VAL A 56 2.94 -10.82 -0.09
N GLN A 57 2.36 -9.71 -0.50
CA GLN A 57 3.08 -8.62 -1.19
C GLN A 57 3.34 -7.49 -0.19
N ILE A 58 4.56 -6.99 -0.11
CA ILE A 58 4.99 -5.94 0.81
C ILE A 58 5.24 -4.66 0.00
N PHE A 59 4.38 -3.66 0.18
CA PHE A 59 4.40 -2.45 -0.63
C PHE A 59 5.27 -1.34 -0.04
N GLY A 60 5.59 -1.46 1.24
CA GLY A 60 6.43 -0.54 1.98
C GLY A 60 6.21 -0.70 3.46
N CYS A 61 7.08 -0.09 4.26
CA CYS A 61 6.93 -0.07 5.71
C CYS A 61 7.16 1.34 6.27
N LEU A 62 6.65 1.60 7.47
CA LEU A 62 7.03 2.78 8.23
C LEU A 62 8.51 2.72 8.64
N GLY A 63 9.03 3.83 9.15
CA GLY A 63 10.38 3.93 9.70
C GLY A 63 10.72 2.78 10.66
N GLY A 64 11.94 2.25 10.54
CA GLY A 64 12.39 1.07 11.29
C GLY A 64 11.66 -0.23 10.94
N TRP A 65 10.86 -0.25 9.87
CA TRP A 65 10.07 -1.41 9.42
C TRP A 65 9.16 -2.00 10.49
N ALA A 66 8.73 -1.18 11.46
CA ALA A 66 7.89 -1.62 12.57
C ALA A 66 6.53 -2.13 12.09
N TRP A 67 5.97 -1.47 11.07
CA TRP A 67 4.70 -1.79 10.43
C TRP A 67 4.86 -1.72 8.92
N CYS A 68 4.33 -2.72 8.22
CA CYS A 68 4.41 -2.84 6.77
C CYS A 68 3.02 -2.93 6.18
N ASP A 69 2.81 -2.19 5.09
CA ASP A 69 1.62 -2.27 4.25
C ASP A 69 1.77 -3.48 3.33
N ILE A 70 0.86 -4.44 3.49
CA ILE A 70 0.87 -5.72 2.79
C ILE A 70 -0.45 -6.03 2.12
N GLY A 71 -0.37 -6.75 1.02
CA GLY A 71 -1.52 -7.30 0.28
C GLY A 71 -1.57 -8.82 0.38
N ILE A 72 -2.78 -9.35 0.59
CA ILE A 72 -3.08 -10.78 0.63
C ILE A 72 -4.40 -11.02 -0.09
N GLY A 73 -4.34 -11.63 -1.29
CA GLY A 73 -5.51 -11.75 -2.14
C GLY A 73 -6.14 -10.37 -2.42
N PRO A 74 -7.46 -10.19 -2.18
CA PRO A 74 -8.13 -8.89 -2.36
C PRO A 74 -7.91 -7.93 -1.18
N ASP A 75 -7.34 -8.41 -0.07
CA ASP A 75 -7.18 -7.61 1.14
C ASP A 75 -5.87 -6.83 1.11
N ARG A 76 -5.95 -5.57 1.55
CA ARG A 76 -4.82 -4.67 1.78
C ARG A 76 -4.84 -4.25 3.25
N GLY A 77 -3.68 -4.12 3.90
CA GLY A 77 -3.61 -3.67 5.28
C GLY A 77 -2.21 -3.71 5.87
N TRP A 78 -2.11 -3.42 7.16
CA TRP A 78 -0.86 -3.28 7.88
C TRP A 78 -0.58 -4.46 8.81
N ALA A 79 0.66 -4.94 8.82
CA ALA A 79 1.13 -5.98 9.74
C ALA A 79 2.48 -5.58 10.37
N PRO A 80 2.79 -6.05 11.60
CA PRO A 80 4.10 -5.79 12.20
C PRO A 80 5.22 -6.41 11.36
N GLY A 81 6.23 -5.63 10.97
CA GLY A 81 7.31 -6.11 10.09
C GLY A 81 8.13 -7.25 10.67
N ARG A 82 8.21 -7.36 12.01
CA ARG A 82 8.84 -8.50 12.71
C ARG A 82 8.16 -9.84 12.43
N PHE A 83 6.91 -9.84 11.96
CA PHE A 83 6.15 -11.04 11.61
C PHE A 83 6.09 -11.29 10.11
N LEU A 84 6.90 -10.55 9.34
CA LEU A 84 7.06 -10.71 7.92
C LEU A 84 8.49 -11.11 7.63
N ALA A 85 8.66 -11.92 6.60
CA ALA A 85 9.97 -12.31 6.14
C ALA A 85 9.98 -12.41 4.61
N ALA A 86 11.17 -12.29 4.03
CA ALA A 86 11.42 -12.45 2.61
C ALA A 86 12.60 -13.39 2.41
N ASP A 87 12.70 -13.94 1.20
CA ASP A 87 13.85 -14.73 0.82
C ASP A 87 15.01 -13.80 0.51
N PHE A 88 16.10 -13.95 1.27
CA PHE A 88 17.33 -13.20 1.12
C PHE A 88 18.51 -14.16 1.26
N GLU A 89 19.42 -14.16 0.28
CA GLU A 89 20.58 -15.07 0.25
C GLU A 89 20.19 -16.55 0.45
N ARG A 90 19.13 -17.00 -0.23
CA ARG A 90 18.58 -18.37 -0.13
C ARG A 90 18.10 -18.77 1.28
N ARG A 91 17.86 -17.80 2.16
CA ARG A 91 17.32 -18.02 3.51
C ARG A 91 16.11 -17.15 3.77
N ARG A 92 15.23 -17.64 4.65
CA ARG A 92 14.13 -16.86 5.17
C ARG A 92 14.61 -15.88 6.22
N ARG A 93 14.45 -14.57 5.99
CA ARG A 93 14.92 -13.51 6.88
C ARG A 93 13.81 -12.52 7.19
N VAL A 94 13.72 -12.12 8.45
CA VAL A 94 12.72 -11.16 8.92
C VAL A 94 12.93 -9.81 8.22
N ILE A 95 11.83 -9.19 7.80
CA ILE A 95 11.85 -7.96 6.99
C ILE A 95 12.62 -6.84 7.64
N VAL A 96 12.52 -6.69 8.96
CA VAL A 96 13.25 -5.66 9.72
C VAL A 96 14.77 -5.71 9.47
N ASP A 97 15.33 -6.88 9.18
CA ASP A 97 16.77 -7.05 8.95
C ASP A 97 17.18 -6.81 7.49
N VAL A 98 16.28 -7.04 6.54
CA VAL A 98 16.63 -7.16 5.11
C VAL A 98 15.98 -6.11 4.21
N ALA A 99 14.96 -5.40 4.70
CA ALA A 99 14.15 -4.50 3.91
C ALA A 99 14.92 -3.47 3.07
N PRO A 100 15.95 -2.75 3.59
CA PRO A 100 16.77 -1.87 2.76
C PRO A 100 17.47 -2.57 1.60
N ARG A 101 17.92 -3.81 1.83
CA ARG A 101 18.74 -4.58 0.89
C ARG A 101 17.92 -5.17 -0.24
N ILE A 102 16.63 -5.42 0.00
CA ILE A 102 15.69 -5.95 -0.99
C ILE A 102 14.76 -4.88 -1.57
N GLY A 103 15.04 -3.59 -1.28
CA GLY A 103 14.33 -2.47 -1.87
C GLY A 103 12.91 -2.23 -1.35
N VAL A 104 12.56 -2.69 -0.13
CA VAL A 104 11.28 -2.32 0.48
C VAL A 104 11.35 -0.84 0.90
N PRO A 105 10.53 0.04 0.33
CA PRO A 105 10.61 1.46 0.61
C PRO A 105 10.08 1.79 2.02
N VAL A 106 10.62 2.87 2.59
CA VAL A 106 10.00 3.52 3.73
C VAL A 106 8.85 4.40 3.22
N ILE A 107 7.65 4.20 3.74
CA ILE A 107 6.42 4.90 3.35
C ILE A 107 5.80 5.61 4.55
N THR A 108 4.86 6.50 4.29
CA THR A 108 3.99 7.13 5.29
C THR A 108 2.62 6.47 5.30
N PHE A 109 1.83 6.80 6.33
CA PHE A 109 0.44 6.39 6.43
C PHE A 109 -0.44 7.60 6.68
N ASP A 110 -1.50 7.72 5.89
CA ASP A 110 -2.61 8.64 6.10
C ASP A 110 -3.91 7.82 6.07
N ALA A 111 -4.65 7.85 7.17
CA ALA A 111 -5.86 7.04 7.31
C ALA A 111 -6.94 7.43 6.30
N GLY A 112 -7.11 8.71 5.97
CA GLY A 112 -8.19 9.19 5.11
C GLY A 112 -8.11 8.59 3.70
N PRO A 113 -7.10 8.96 2.90
CA PRO A 113 -6.90 8.43 1.56
C PRO A 113 -6.74 6.91 1.52
N TYR A 114 -6.05 6.32 2.51
CA TYR A 114 -5.87 4.87 2.56
C TYR A 114 -7.19 4.13 2.72
N TRP A 115 -8.05 4.58 3.64
CA TRP A 115 -9.37 3.98 3.85
C TRP A 115 -10.30 4.23 2.67
N ASP A 116 -10.23 5.40 2.06
CA ASP A 116 -11.00 5.73 0.86
C ASP A 116 -10.62 4.84 -0.33
N ASN A 117 -9.37 4.38 -0.40
CA ASN A 117 -8.92 3.50 -1.49
C ASN A 117 -9.25 2.03 -1.24
N TYR A 118 -9.16 1.55 0.00
CA TYR A 118 -9.21 0.11 0.29
C TYR A 118 -10.43 -0.36 1.06
N TYR A 119 -11.16 0.53 1.74
CA TYR A 119 -12.12 0.12 2.76
C TYR A 119 -13.53 0.69 2.61
N ARG A 120 -13.88 1.39 1.51
CA ARG A 120 -15.25 1.92 1.32
C ARG A 120 -16.38 0.91 1.55
N GLY A 121 -16.14 -0.35 1.19
CA GLY A 121 -17.10 -1.45 1.37
C GLY A 121 -17.06 -2.13 2.74
N ARG A 122 -16.22 -1.67 3.69
CA ARG A 122 -16.10 -2.30 5.01
C ARG A 122 -17.15 -1.74 5.98
N PRO A 123 -17.76 -2.58 6.84
CA PRO A 123 -18.80 -2.14 7.77
C PRO A 123 -18.38 -0.97 8.66
N TRP A 124 -17.11 -0.94 9.07
CA TRP A 124 -16.51 0.07 9.94
C TRP A 124 -15.97 1.31 9.20
N TYR A 125 -16.20 1.43 7.89
CA TYR A 125 -15.70 2.58 7.11
C TYR A 125 -16.31 3.93 7.53
N HIS A 126 -17.55 3.92 8.03
CA HIS A 126 -18.21 5.13 8.53
C HIS A 126 -17.49 5.73 9.74
N ASP A 127 -16.69 4.94 10.46
CA ASP A 127 -15.92 5.35 11.62
C ASP A 127 -14.58 6.02 11.28
N ARG A 128 -14.25 6.19 9.98
CA ARG A 128 -12.95 6.69 9.52
C ARG A 128 -12.55 8.05 10.09
N GLY A 129 -13.52 8.89 10.46
CA GLY A 129 -13.28 10.18 11.10
C GLY A 129 -12.58 10.08 12.46
N ARG A 130 -12.60 8.91 13.12
CA ARG A 130 -11.82 8.66 14.35
C ARG A 130 -10.34 8.40 14.10
N TRP A 131 -9.95 8.21 12.85
CA TRP A 131 -8.60 7.79 12.46
C TRP A 131 -7.93 8.79 11.53
N ALA A 132 -8.73 9.60 10.81
CA ALA A 132 -8.27 10.71 10.00
C ALA A 132 -8.03 11.93 10.90
N HIS A 133 -6.78 12.12 11.32
CA HIS A 133 -6.31 13.27 12.09
C HIS A 133 -5.13 13.92 11.37
#